data_AF-A0A2D5GEB6-F1
#
_entry.id   AF-A0A2D5GEB6-F1
#
_cell.length_a   1.000
_cell.length_b   1.000
_cell.length_c   1.000
_cell.angle_alpha   90.00
_cell.angle_beta   90.00
_cell.angle_gamma   90.00
#
_symmetry.space_group_name_H-M   'P 1'
#
loop_
_entity.id
_entity.type
_entity.pdbx_description
1 polymer ?
#
loop_
_entity_poly.entity_id
_entity_poly.type
_entity_poly.pdbx_seq_one_letter_code
_entity_poly.pdbx_strand_id
1 'polypeptide(L)' 'MQEDLQSLPAQARQVFLQHRLYGRSYDSIASELDLTVAAVRKHLRDSLVLLTQKRIERDN' A
#
# COMPACT_ATOMS: atom_id res chain seq x y z
N MET A 1 1.16 1.73 13.60
CA MET A 1 1.50 2.29 12.26
C MET A 1 2.59 1.48 11.56
N GLN A 2 3.77 1.26 12.16
CA GLN A 2 4.84 0.51 11.49
C GLN A 2 4.61 -1.01 11.50
N GLU A 3 4.04 -1.56 12.58
CA GLU A 3 3.67 -3.00 12.69
C GLU A 3 2.53 -3.39 11.74
N ASP A 4 1.54 -2.52 11.58
CA ASP A 4 0.40 -2.75 10.68
C ASP A 4 0.86 -2.86 9.21
N LEU A 5 1.90 -2.10 8.84
CA LEU A 5 2.52 -2.15 7.52
C LEU A 5 3.31 -3.44 7.29
N GLN A 6 3.82 -4.10 8.34
CA GLN A 6 4.52 -5.39 8.18
C GLN A 6 3.56 -6.52 7.80
N SER A 7 2.27 -6.37 8.10
CA SER A 7 1.24 -7.33 7.70
C SER A 7 0.85 -7.22 6.22
N LEU A 8 1.27 -6.16 5.54
CA LEU A 8 1.02 -6.00 4.11
C LEU A 8 1.99 -6.87 3.29
N PRO A 9 1.53 -7.43 2.16
CA PRO A 9 2.42 -8.02 1.17
C PRO A 9 3.54 -7.04 0.79
N ALA A 10 4.76 -7.54 0.60
CA ALA A 10 5.95 -6.70 0.41
C ALA A 10 5.78 -5.65 -0.72
N GLN A 11 5.19 -6.04 -1.85
CA GLN A 11 4.89 -5.13 -2.97
C GLN A 11 3.84 -4.09 -2.62
N ALA A 12 2.78 -4.48 -1.91
CA ALA A 12 1.72 -3.56 -1.50
C ALA A 12 2.22 -2.53 -0.48
N ARG A 13 3.10 -2.98 0.44
CA ARG A 13 3.81 -2.10 1.37
C ARG A 13 4.70 -1.08 0.64
N GLN A 14 5.49 -1.53 -0.35
CA GLN A 14 6.33 -0.64 -1.15
C GLN A 14 5.51 0.40 -1.91
N VAL A 15 4.44 -0.02 -2.59
CA VAL A 15 3.51 0.87 -3.29
C VAL A 15 2.92 1.91 -2.33
N PHE A 16 2.43 1.46 -1.18
CA PHE A 16 1.82 2.34 -0.18
C PHE A 16 2.84 3.35 0.38
N LEU A 17 4.07 2.93 0.69
CA LEU A 17 5.13 3.82 1.16
C LEU A 17 5.56 4.83 0.09
N GLN A 18 5.74 4.40 -1.15
CA GLN A 18 6.11 5.29 -2.26
C GLN A 18 5.06 6.38 -2.51
N HIS A 19 3.78 6.01 -2.45
CA HIS A 19 2.71 6.98 -2.61
C HIS A 19 2.55 7.88 -1.38
N ARG A 20 2.51 7.30 -0.17
CA ARG A 20 2.15 8.03 1.05
C ARG A 20 3.30 8.84 1.65
N LEU A 21 4.52 8.32 1.60
CA LEU A 21 5.70 8.93 2.22
C LEU A 21 6.42 9.88 1.25
N TYR A 22 6.56 9.45 -0.01
CA TYR A 22 7.31 10.19 -1.03
C TYR A 22 6.41 10.96 -2.01
N GLY A 23 5.08 10.84 -1.90
CA GLY A 23 4.14 11.57 -2.75
C GLY A 23 4.21 11.17 -4.23
N ARG A 24 4.78 10.01 -4.56
CA ARG A 24 4.96 9.58 -5.95
C ARG A 24 3.61 9.29 -6.62
N SER A 25 3.54 9.61 -7.91
CA SER A 25 2.41 9.30 -8.78
C SER A 25 2.34 7.80 -9.09
N TYR A 26 1.15 7.32 -9.46
CA TYR A 26 0.95 5.89 -9.73
C TYR A 26 1.73 5.41 -10.96
N ASP A 27 1.92 6.25 -11.97
CA ASP A 27 2.77 6.01 -13.13
C ASP A 27 4.24 5.81 -12.75
N SER A 28 4.81 6.70 -11.94
CA SER A 28 6.20 6.59 -11.48
C SER A 28 6.42 5.32 -10.66
N ILE A 29 5.48 4.98 -9.76
CA ILE A 29 5.54 3.76 -8.95
C ILE A 29 5.40 2.52 -9.83
N ALA A 30 4.51 2.56 -10.82
CA ALA A 30 4.31 1.47 -11.77
C ALA A 30 5.59 1.20 -12.56
N SER A 31 6.24 2.24 -13.10
CA SER A 31 7.50 2.10 -13.82
C SER A 31 8.65 1.62 -12.94
N GLU A 32 8.76 2.10 -11.69
CA GLU A 32 9.84 1.72 -10.77
C GLU A 32 9.73 0.27 -10.28
N LEU A 33 8.50 -0.23 -10.10
CA LEU A 33 8.25 -1.58 -9.57
C LEU A 33 7.96 -2.62 -10.66
N ASP A 34 8.08 -2.24 -11.95
CA ASP A 34 7.71 -3.06 -13.11
C ASP A 34 6.27 -3.61 -13.00
N LEU A 35 5.35 -2.71 -12.68
CA LEU A 35 3.93 -2.99 -12.50
C LEU A 35 3.09 -2.17 -13.48
N THR A 36 1.84 -2.57 -13.66
CA THR A 36 0.85 -1.70 -14.33
C THR A 36 0.24 -0.72 -13.32
N VAL A 37 -0.18 0.46 -13.79
CA VAL A 37 -0.94 1.43 -12.96
C VAL A 37 -2.21 0.79 -12.35
N ALA A 38 -2.81 -0.19 -13.03
CA ALA A 38 -3.92 -0.97 -12.50
C ALA A 38 -3.52 -1.83 -11.30
N ALA A 39 -2.36 -2.51 -11.38
CA ALA A 39 -1.80 -3.29 -10.27
C ALA A 39 -1.44 -2.39 -9.09
N VAL A 40 -0.82 -1.23 -9.32
CA VAL A 40 -0.52 -0.23 -8.27
C VAL A 40 -1.79 0.19 -7.54
N ARG A 41 -2.87 0.53 -8.28
CA ARG A 41 -4.16 0.88 -7.66
C ARG A 41 -4.79 -0.28 -6.89
N LYS A 42 -4.68 -1.51 -7.39
CA LYS A 42 -5.15 -2.70 -6.68
C LYS A 42 -4.41 -2.87 -5.36
N HIS A 43 -3.08 -2.85 -5.39
CA HIS A 43 -2.26 -2.97 -4.19
C HIS A 43 -2.57 -1.88 -3.15
N LEU A 44 -2.76 -0.63 -3.60
CA LEU A 44 -3.17 0.46 -2.71
C LEU A 44 -4.53 0.22 -2.05
N ARG A 45 -5.52 -0.24 -2.81
CA ARG A 45 -6.84 -0.60 -2.26
C ARG A 45 -6.74 -1.73 -1.24
N ASP A 46 -6.04 -2.81 -1.60
CA ASP A 46 -5.88 -3.97 -0.73
C ASP A 46 -5.16 -3.56 0.57
N SER A 47 -4.14 -2.69 0.48
CA SER A 47 -3.47 -2.13 1.65
C SER A 47 -4.40 -1.31 2.53
N LEU A 48 -5.22 -0.43 1.95
CA LEU A 48 -6.16 0.39 2.73
C LEU A 48 -7.21 -0.45 3.44
N VAL A 49 -7.77 -1.46 2.75
CA VAL A 49 -8.76 -2.38 3.35
C VAL A 49 -8.14 -3.12 4.52
N LEU A 50 -6.94 -3.70 4.34
CA LEU A 50 -6.28 -4.47 5.39
C LEU A 50 -5.92 -3.60 6.61
N LEU A 51 -5.41 -2.39 6.37
CA LEU A 51 -5.08 -1.44 7.44
C LEU A 51 -6.34 -0.95 8.17
N THR A 52 -7.44 -0.75 7.44
CA THR A 52 -8.73 -0.36 8.03
C THR A 52 -9.29 -1.49 8.91
N GLN A 53 -9.26 -2.73 8.41
CA GLN A 53 -9.71 -3.89 9.17
C GLN A 53 -8.91 -4.07 10.47
N LYS A 54 -7.58 -4.00 10.39
CA LYS A 54 -6.71 -4.08 11.57
C LYS A 54 -6.94 -2.97 12.59
N ARG A 55 -7.26 -1.77 12.11
CA ARG A 55 -7.59 -0.66 13.01
C ARG A 55 -8.89 -0.94 13.77
N ILE A 56 -9.90 -1.48 13.10
CA ILE A 56 -11.17 -1.88 13.73
C ILE A 56 -10.94 -3.00 14.76
N GLU A 57 -10.11 -4.00 14.44
CA GLU A 57 -9.78 -5.10 15.36
C GLU A 57 -9.02 -4.66 16.63
N ARG A 58 -8.32 -3.52 16.60
CA ARG A 58 -7.57 -3.00 17.75
C ARG A 58 -8.38 -2.07 18.64
N ASP A 59 -9.45 -1.48 18.12
CA ASP A 59 -10.37 -0.60 18.84
C ASP A 59 -11.53 -1.37 19.53
N ASN A 60 -11.59 -2.69 19.34
CA ASN A 60 -12.60 -3.61 19.88
C ASN A 60 -11.99 -4.55 20.93
#